data_AF-A0A4R3Q378-F1
#
_entry.id   AF-A0A4R3Q378-F1
#
_cell.length_a   1.000
_cell.length_b   1.000
_cell.length_c   1.000
_cell.angle_alpha   90.00
_cell.angle_beta   90.00
_cell.angle_gamma   90.00
#
_symmetry.space_group_name_H-M   'P 1'
#
loop_
_entity.id
_entity.type
_entity.pdbx_description
1 polymer ?
#
loop_
_entity_poly.entity_id
_entity_poly.type
_entity_poly.pdbx_seq_one_letter_code
_entity_poly.pdbx_strand_id
1 'polypeptide(L)'
;MAIDLKKFIEFVREDFEFKRETRYLNGILKCDFPTRSVALHFEDGTLLKVEEAEYDDDKCTIVIRGTGSQWEALLQHKPLPFYQCLQSSNIKHGLYLSSNNETFAYLPALNRMTTLMRNARSEGAAA
;
A
#
# COMPACT_ATOMS: atom_id res chain seq x y z
N MET A 1 -5.39 1.11 -13.77
CA MET A 1 -5.27 2.13 -12.71
C MET A 1 -3.80 2.33 -12.44
N ALA A 2 -3.29 3.55 -12.58
CA ALA A 2 -1.84 3.78 -12.55
C ALA A 2 -1.50 4.83 -11.48
N ILE A 3 -1.27 4.37 -10.24
CA ILE A 3 -0.31 5.08 -9.40
C ILE A 3 0.96 5.23 -10.23
N ASP A 4 1.47 6.46 -10.32
CA ASP A 4 2.79 6.72 -10.88
C ASP A 4 3.81 6.11 -9.92
N LEU A 5 4.35 4.95 -10.31
CA LEU A 5 5.23 4.18 -9.44
C LEU A 5 6.50 4.98 -9.09
N LYS A 6 6.98 5.80 -10.02
CA LYS A 6 8.16 6.63 -9.78
C LYS A 6 7.88 7.68 -8.71
N LYS A 7 6.76 8.41 -8.83
CA LYS A 7 6.32 9.36 -7.79
C LYS A 7 6.06 8.67 -6.46
N PHE A 8 5.43 7.50 -6.47
CA PHE A 8 5.18 6.74 -5.25
C PHE A 8 6.49 6.36 -4.55
N ILE A 9 7.49 5.88 -5.29
CA ILE A 9 8.81 5.54 -4.77
C ILE A 9 9.47 6.76 -4.12
N GLU A 10 9.45 7.91 -4.80
CA GLU A 10 9.98 9.17 -4.26
C GLU A 10 9.27 9.53 -2.94
N PHE A 11 7.94 9.45 -2.89
CA PHE A 11 7.17 9.75 -1.69
C PHE A 11 7.47 8.80 -0.53
N VAL A 12 7.46 7.48 -0.72
CA VAL A 12 7.75 6.54 0.38
C VAL A 12 9.20 6.63 0.85
N ARG A 13 10.13 7.03 -0.03
CA ARG A 13 11.54 7.22 0.33
C ARG A 13 11.81 8.51 1.07
N GLU A 14 10.97 9.54 0.96
CA GLU A 14 11.19 10.82 1.64
C GLU A 14 10.25 11.06 2.82
N ASP A 15 9.13 10.34 2.89
CA ASP A 15 8.12 10.56 3.92
C ASP A 15 8.58 10.15 5.33
N PHE A 16 8.72 11.14 6.22
CA PHE A 16 9.16 10.94 7.60
C PHE A 16 8.20 10.04 8.40
N GLU A 17 6.89 10.23 8.24
CA GLU A 17 5.90 9.43 8.98
C GLU A 17 5.98 7.97 8.56
N PHE A 18 6.05 7.68 7.26
CA PHE A 18 6.19 6.33 6.75
C PHE A 18 7.45 5.66 7.28
N LYS A 19 8.62 6.33 7.17
CA LYS A 19 9.90 5.83 7.73
C LYS A 19 9.80 5.54 9.23
N ARG A 20 9.19 6.44 9.99
CA ARG A 20 9.03 6.29 11.45
C ARG A 20 8.18 5.07 11.77
N GLU A 21 7.07 4.89 11.07
CA GLU A 21 6.17 3.77 11.30
C GLU A 21 6.73 2.44 10.79
N THR A 22 7.62 2.44 9.78
CA THR A 22 8.28 1.22 9.29
C THR A 22 9.60 0.90 9.98
N ARG A 23 10.05 1.65 11.00
CA ARG A 23 11.42 1.61 11.56
C ARG A 23 11.97 0.25 12.05
N TYR A 24 11.13 -0.78 12.17
CA TYR A 24 11.53 -2.15 12.53
C TYR A 24 10.94 -3.22 11.58
N LEU A 25 10.33 -2.79 10.47
CA LEU A 25 9.69 -3.69 9.53
C LEU A 25 10.75 -4.52 8.79
N ASN A 26 10.51 -5.82 8.66
CA ASN A 26 11.33 -6.74 7.91
C ASN A 26 10.46 -7.56 6.94
N GLY A 27 10.99 -7.80 5.74
CA GLY A 27 10.38 -8.61 4.70
C GLY A 27 9.63 -7.81 3.64
N ILE A 28 8.63 -8.44 3.01
CA ILE A 28 8.01 -7.93 1.78
C ILE A 28 6.58 -7.47 2.08
N LEU A 29 6.28 -6.21 1.76
CA LEU A 29 4.92 -5.71 1.65
C LEU A 29 4.51 -5.79 0.18
N LYS A 30 3.49 -6.61 -0.11
CA LYS A 30 2.96 -6.81 -1.47
C LYS A 30 1.63 -6.08 -1.66
N CYS A 31 1.51 -5.36 -2.76
CA CYS A 31 0.28 -4.74 -3.24
C CYS A 31 -0.10 -5.30 -4.61
N ASP A 32 -1.13 -6.13 -4.66
CA ASP A 32 -1.68 -6.67 -5.91
C ASP A 32 -2.79 -5.78 -6.43
N PHE A 33 -2.54 -5.21 -7.61
CA PHE A 33 -3.51 -4.53 -8.46
C PHE A 33 -3.98 -5.48 -9.57
N PRO A 34 -5.11 -5.21 -10.26
CA PRO A 34 -5.63 -6.12 -11.27
C PRO A 34 -4.68 -6.46 -12.44
N THR A 35 -3.72 -5.57 -12.73
CA THR A 35 -2.83 -5.70 -13.89
C THR A 35 -1.35 -5.74 -13.53
N ARG A 36 -1.00 -5.62 -12.24
CA ARG A 36 0.39 -5.62 -11.76
C ARG A 36 0.47 -5.87 -10.27
N SER A 37 1.59 -6.41 -9.82
CA SER A 37 1.95 -6.50 -8.40
C SER A 37 3.11 -5.57 -8.10
N VAL A 38 3.06 -4.88 -6.96
CA VAL A 38 4.13 -4.01 -6.48
C VAL A 38 4.63 -4.55 -5.14
N ALA A 39 5.94 -4.77 -5.04
CA ALA A 39 6.60 -5.27 -3.84
C ALA A 39 7.51 -4.19 -3.24
N LEU A 40 7.38 -3.96 -1.94
CA LEU A 40 8.27 -3.10 -1.15
C LEU A 40 9.08 -3.99 -0.21
N HIS A 41 10.41 -3.90 -0.31
CA HIS A 41 11.33 -4.73 0.46
C HIS A 41 11.93 -3.94 1.62
N PHE A 42 11.75 -4.46 2.82
CA PHE A 42 12.25 -3.87 4.05
C PHE A 42 13.26 -4.79 4.74
N GLU A 43 14.32 -4.18 5.24
CA GLU A 43 15.30 -4.80 6.14
C GLU A 43 15.64 -3.82 7.26
N ASP A 44 15.41 -4.22 8.50
CA ASP A 44 15.56 -3.41 9.71
C ASP A 44 14.94 -2.00 9.57
N GLY A 45 13.72 -1.96 9.03
CA GLY A 45 12.96 -0.76 8.76
C GLY A 45 13.44 0.13 7.61
N THR A 46 14.53 -0.24 6.95
CA THR A 46 15.03 0.44 5.75
C THR A 46 14.32 -0.10 4.51
N LEU A 47 13.74 0.80 3.70
CA LEU A 47 13.18 0.47 2.40
C LEU A 47 14.30 0.26 1.36
N LEU A 48 14.67 -0.99 1.11
CA LEU A 48 15.74 -1.36 0.20
C LEU A 48 15.35 -1.10 -1.27
N LYS A 49 14.26 -1.75 -1.70
CA LYS A 49 13.78 -1.66 -3.08
C LYS A 49 12.25 -1.63 -3.16
N VAL A 50 11.77 -1.07 -4.25
CA VAL A 50 10.38 -1.11 -4.69
C VAL A 50 10.39 -1.53 -6.15
N GLU A 51 9.63 -2.55 -6.49
CA GLU A 51 9.63 -3.12 -7.84
C GLU A 51 8.24 -3.64 -8.24
N GLU A 52 7.99 -3.70 -9.54
CA GLU A 52 6.86 -4.47 -10.06
C GLU A 52 7.30 -5.92 -10.21
N ALA A 53 6.84 -6.78 -9.31
CA ALA A 53 7.19 -8.19 -9.29
C ALA A 53 6.09 -8.99 -8.57
N GLU A 54 5.83 -10.20 -9.06
CA GLU A 54 4.94 -11.14 -8.41
C GLU A 54 5.71 -12.00 -7.41
N TYR A 55 5.19 -12.06 -6.18
CA TYR A 55 5.68 -12.94 -5.13
C TYR A 55 4.52 -13.81 -4.62
N ASP A 56 4.83 -15.07 -4.34
CA ASP A 56 3.96 -15.96 -3.58
C ASP A 56 3.64 -15.35 -2.21
N ASP A 57 2.40 -15.54 -1.74
CA ASP A 57 1.95 -14.92 -0.49
C ASP A 57 2.74 -15.36 0.73
N ASP A 58 3.23 -16.60 0.75
CA ASP A 58 4.03 -17.17 1.85
C ASP A 58 5.42 -16.54 1.99
N LYS A 59 5.89 -15.84 0.94
CA LYS A 59 7.13 -15.04 0.97
C LYS A 59 6.88 -13.60 1.41
N CYS A 60 5.63 -13.20 1.59
CA CYS A 60 5.24 -11.82 1.89
C CYS A 60 4.84 -11.65 3.36
N THR A 61 5.39 -10.63 4.01
CA THR A 61 5.06 -10.27 5.39
C THR A 61 3.65 -9.68 5.49
N ILE A 62 3.30 -8.81 4.54
CA ILE A 62 1.98 -8.18 4.45
C ILE A 62 1.51 -8.26 3.01
N VAL A 63 0.27 -8.69 2.80
CA VAL A 63 -0.33 -8.84 1.47
C VAL A 63 -1.61 -8.01 1.39
N ILE A 64 -1.70 -7.18 0.36
CA ILE A 64 -2.86 -6.36 0.05
C ILE A 64 -3.32 -6.68 -1.36
N ARG A 65 -4.58 -7.03 -1.57
CA ARG A 65 -5.15 -7.26 -2.91
C ARG A 65 -6.52 -6.64 -3.03
N GLY A 66 -6.80 -6.03 -4.17
CA GLY A 66 -8.09 -5.41 -4.45
C GLY A 66 -8.46 -5.47 -5.92
N THR A 67 -9.75 -5.41 -6.20
CA THR A 67 -10.26 -5.21 -7.56
C THR A 67 -9.92 -3.80 -8.04
N GLY A 68 -10.06 -3.56 -9.35
CA GLY A 68 -9.82 -2.24 -9.91
C GLY A 68 -10.73 -1.17 -9.32
N SER A 69 -12.00 -1.50 -9.06
CA SER A 69 -12.97 -0.58 -8.45
C SER A 69 -12.67 -0.31 -6.97
N GLN A 70 -12.24 -1.31 -6.20
CA GLN A 70 -11.85 -1.13 -4.80
C GLN A 70 -10.64 -0.20 -4.68
N TRP A 71 -9.61 -0.44 -5.49
CA TRP A 71 -8.43 0.42 -5.48
C TRP A 71 -8.74 1.84 -5.98
N GLU A 72 -9.56 1.98 -7.03
CA GLU A 72 -9.97 3.29 -7.53
C GLU A 72 -10.68 4.11 -6.44
N ALA A 73 -11.63 3.49 -5.72
CA ALA A 73 -12.35 4.13 -4.63
C ALA A 73 -11.44 4.44 -3.41
N LEU A 74 -10.55 3.50 -3.03
CA LEU A 74 -9.58 3.68 -1.95
C LEU A 74 -8.65 4.86 -2.21
N LEU A 75 -8.23 5.04 -3.47
CA LEU A 75 -7.23 6.02 -3.87
C LEU A 75 -7.82 7.36 -4.36
N GLN A 76 -9.13 7.59 -4.22
CA GLN A 76 -9.71 8.92 -4.38
C GLN A 76 -9.08 9.92 -3.41
N HIS A 77 -8.99 11.20 -3.81
CA HIS A 77 -8.47 12.25 -2.93
C HIS A 77 -9.39 12.47 -1.73
N LYS A 78 -10.70 12.35 -1.97
CA LYS A 78 -11.77 12.35 -0.95
C LYS A 78 -12.53 11.03 -1.02
N PRO A 79 -11.98 9.94 -0.46
CA PRO A 79 -12.59 8.62 -0.57
C PRO A 79 -13.93 8.57 0.17
N LEU A 80 -14.86 7.79 -0.38
CA LEU A 80 -16.14 7.52 0.26
C LEU A 80 -15.97 6.82 1.62
N PRO A 81 -17.02 6.80 2.47
CA PRO A 81 -16.98 6.06 3.72
C PRO A 81 -16.52 4.61 3.55
N PHE A 82 -15.66 4.18 4.46
CA PHE A 82 -15.00 2.87 4.49
C PHE A 82 -13.98 2.63 3.37
N TYR A 83 -13.64 3.64 2.57
CA TYR A 83 -12.47 3.68 1.71
C TYR A 83 -11.37 4.61 2.25
N GLN A 84 -11.47 5.05 3.51
CA GLN A 84 -10.47 5.98 4.08
C GLN A 84 -9.13 5.30 4.35
N CYS A 85 -9.13 4.00 4.66
CA CYS A 85 -7.93 3.19 4.87
C CYS A 85 -8.14 1.72 4.45
N LEU A 86 -7.06 0.94 4.47
CA LEU A 86 -7.06 -0.47 4.07
C LEU A 86 -7.92 -1.34 5.01
N GLN A 87 -7.91 -1.06 6.30
CA GLN A 87 -8.66 -1.82 7.32
C GLN A 87 -10.17 -1.67 7.13
N SER A 88 -10.65 -0.43 6.98
CA SER A 88 -12.08 -0.20 6.75
C SER A 88 -12.52 -0.75 5.39
N SER A 89 -11.66 -0.66 4.38
CA SER A 89 -11.93 -1.22 3.05
C SER A 89 -11.98 -2.75 3.08
N ASN A 90 -11.11 -3.38 3.87
CA ASN A 90 -11.15 -4.83 4.08
C ASN A 90 -12.47 -5.24 4.71
N ILE A 91 -12.78 -4.70 5.90
CA ILE A 91 -13.95 -5.09 6.67
C ILE A 91 -15.27 -4.80 5.93
N LYS A 92 -15.37 -3.66 5.25
CA LYS A 92 -16.64 -3.23 4.64
C LYS A 92 -16.80 -3.69 3.20
N HIS A 93 -15.73 -3.63 2.41
CA HIS A 93 -15.80 -3.75 0.95
C HIS A 93 -15.08 -4.99 0.41
N GLY A 94 -14.50 -5.83 1.29
CA GLY A 94 -13.86 -7.08 0.91
C GLY A 94 -12.52 -6.93 0.20
N LEU A 95 -11.84 -5.78 0.37
CA LEU A 95 -10.44 -5.65 -0.03
C LEU A 95 -9.61 -6.63 0.80
N TYR A 96 -8.77 -7.44 0.17
CA TYR A 96 -7.94 -8.37 0.92
C TYR A 96 -6.79 -7.61 1.58
N LEU A 97 -6.65 -7.78 2.89
CA LEU A 97 -5.48 -7.40 3.67
C LEU A 97 -5.16 -8.59 4.59
N SER A 98 -3.91 -9.06 4.56
CA SER A 98 -3.45 -10.15 5.42
C SER A 98 -3.81 -9.89 6.88
N SER A 99 -4.28 -10.92 7.59
CA SER A 99 -4.66 -10.79 9.00
C SER A 99 -3.62 -11.47 9.88
N ASN A 100 -2.46 -10.83 10.03
CA ASN A 100 -1.33 -11.31 10.85
C ASN A 100 -0.81 -10.20 11.79
N ASN A 101 0.09 -10.58 12.70
CA ASN A 101 0.64 -9.69 13.72
C ASN A 101 1.30 -8.45 13.12
N GLU A 102 2.04 -8.63 12.04
CA GLU A 102 2.76 -7.58 11.33
C GLU A 102 1.78 -6.58 10.73
N THR A 103 0.68 -7.06 10.13
CA THR A 103 -0.37 -6.16 9.64
C THR A 103 -0.89 -5.27 10.77
N PHE A 104 -1.22 -5.84 11.94
CA PHE A 104 -1.72 -5.07 13.08
C PHE A 104 -0.68 -4.11 13.67
N ALA A 105 0.58 -4.53 13.75
CA ALA A 105 1.68 -3.73 14.27
C ALA A 105 1.98 -2.51 13.38
N TYR A 106 1.84 -2.66 12.06
CA TYR A 106 2.20 -1.64 11.07
C TYR A 106 1.00 -0.91 10.43
N LEU A 107 -0.20 -1.00 11.03
CA LEU A 107 -1.39 -0.26 10.57
C LEU A 107 -1.15 1.25 10.33
N PRO A 108 -0.41 1.99 11.18
CA PRO A 108 -0.09 3.38 10.91
C PRO A 108 0.73 3.58 9.60
N ALA A 109 1.71 2.71 9.34
CA ALA A 109 2.49 2.72 8.10
C ALA A 109 1.61 2.44 6.88
N LEU A 110 0.70 1.46 6.98
CA LEU A 110 -0.25 1.12 5.92
C LEU A 110 -1.21 2.28 5.59
N ASN A 111 -1.68 3.00 6.62
CA ASN A 111 -2.52 4.19 6.46
C ASN A 111 -1.75 5.32 5.77
N ARG A 112 -0.51 5.57 6.19
CA ARG A 112 0.34 6.58 5.56
C ARG A 112 0.65 6.21 4.11
N MET A 113 1.01 4.96 3.84
CA MET A 113 1.24 4.43 2.49
C MET A 113 0.04 4.66 1.58
N THR A 114 -1.18 4.40 2.06
CA THR A 114 -2.40 4.65 1.29
C THR A 114 -2.52 6.14 0.89
N THR A 115 -2.14 7.05 1.79
CA THR A 115 -2.11 8.49 1.50
C THR A 115 -1.04 8.84 0.47
N LEU A 116 0.16 8.25 0.57
CA LEU A 116 1.22 8.46 -0.40
C LEU A 116 0.84 7.92 -1.79
N MET A 117 0.14 6.78 -1.86
CA MET A 117 -0.40 6.24 -3.11
C MET A 117 -1.46 7.16 -3.73
N ARG A 118 -2.33 7.78 -2.92
CA ARG A 118 -3.30 8.80 -3.41
C ARG A 118 -2.57 9.98 -4.06
N ASN A 119 -1.53 10.48 -3.39
CA ASN A 119 -0.74 11.61 -3.89
C ASN A 119 0.07 11.24 -5.15
N ALA A 120 0.44 9.96 -5.29
CA ALA A 120 1.16 9.45 -6.45
C ALA A 120 0.25 9.10 -7.64
N ARG A 121 -1.06 9.39 -7.61
CA ARG A 121 -1.91 9.19 -8.79
C ARG A 121 -1.45 10.09 -9.94
N SER A 122 -1.50 9.55 -11.16
CA SER A 122 -1.23 10.32 -12.38
C SER A 122 -2.25 11.47 -12.50
N GLU A 123 -1.79 12.67 -12.88
CA GLU A 123 -2.67 13.82 -13.10
C GLU A 123 -3.77 13.46 -14.11
N GLY A 124 -5.04 13.72 -13.77
CA GLY A 124 -6.21 13.34 -14.59
C GLY A 124 -6.88 12.01 -14.19
N ALA A 125 -6.32 11.25 -13.24
CA ALA A 125 -7.06 10.19 -12.58
C ALA A 125 -8.15 10.84 -11.71
N ALA A 126 -9.42 10.60 -12.04
CA ALA A 126 -10.58 11.33 -11.51
C ALA A 126 -10.49 11.64 -10.00
N ALA A 127 -10.75 12.90 -9.67
CA ALA A 127 -10.75 13.48 -8.32
C ALA A 127 -11.72 12.75 -7.37
#